data_AF-I1U6Z3-F1
#
_entry.id   AF-I1U6Z3-F1
#
_cell.length_a   1.000
_cell.length_b   1.000
_cell.length_c   1.000
_cell.angle_alpha   90.00
_cell.angle_beta   90.00
_cell.angle_gamma   90.00
#
_symmetry.space_group_name_H-M   'P 1'
#
loop_
_entity.id
_entity.type
_entity.pdbx_description
1 polymer ?
#
loop_
_entity_poly.entity_id
_entity_poly.type
_entity_poly.pdbx_seq_one_letter_code
_entity_poly.pdbx_strand_id
1 'polypeptide(L)'
;LMNLALPPSINLMGELMIMTSMFYWAKTTIALTALTTLITASYTLYIFLTTQRNKTLNHLMIQPSHTREHLLMVLHSLPLGLLIMHPNLMS
;
A
#
# COMPACT_ATOMS: atom_id res chain seq x y z
N LEU A 1 5.04 0.03 3.01
CA LEU A 1 5.28 0.12 1.55
C LEU A 1 4.07 -0.33 0.73
N MET A 2 3.35 -1.39 1.12
CA MET A 2 2.11 -1.84 0.44
C MET A 2 0.87 -0.95 0.66
N ASN A 3 1.02 0.18 1.35
CA ASN A 3 -0.08 1.13 1.59
C ASN A 3 -0.36 1.97 0.34
N LEU A 4 0.56 1.99 -0.62
CA LEU A 4 0.22 2.37 -1.99
C LEU A 4 -0.48 1.17 -2.61
N ALA A 5 -1.75 1.34 -2.98
CA ALA A 5 -2.50 0.44 -3.84
C ALA A 5 -1.88 0.44 -5.27
N LEU A 6 -0.60 0.09 -5.42
CA LEU A 6 0.07 -0.05 -6.70
C LEU A 6 -0.44 -1.32 -7.40
N PRO A 7 -0.59 -1.32 -8.74
CA PRO A 7 -0.87 -2.54 -9.48
C PRO A 7 0.42 -3.40 -9.41
N PRO A 8 0.45 -4.61 -8.81
CA PRO A 8 -0.58 -5.64 -8.63
C PRO A 8 -0.77 -6.04 -7.14
N SER A 9 -1.13 -5.10 -6.27
CA SER A 9 -1.31 -5.37 -4.82
C SER A 9 -2.72 -5.85 -4.45
N ILE A 10 -2.81 -6.74 -3.45
CA ILE A 10 -4.08 -7.22 -2.88
C ILE A 10 -4.93 -6.07 -2.33
N ASN A 11 -4.30 -5.02 -1.80
CA ASN A 11 -5.00 -3.85 -1.27
C ASN A 11 -5.84 -3.16 -2.36
N LEU A 12 -5.30 -3.01 -3.58
CA LEU A 12 -6.05 -2.48 -4.71
C LEU A 12 -7.19 -3.43 -5.14
N MET A 13 -6.94 -4.74 -5.15
CA MET A 13 -7.96 -5.73 -5.51
C MET A 13 -9.14 -5.71 -4.53
N GLY A 14 -8.87 -5.60 -3.23
CA GLY A 14 -9.87 -5.42 -2.17
C GLY A 14 -10.66 -4.13 -2.31
N GLU A 15 -9.98 -2.99 -2.50
CA GLU A 15 -10.62 -1.70 -2.70
C GLU A 15 -11.50 -1.67 -3.96
N LEU A 16 -11.07 -2.31 -5.06
CA LEU A 16 -11.87 -2.44 -6.27
C LEU A 16 -13.12 -3.32 -6.05
N MET A 17 -12.99 -4.44 -5.34
CA MET A 17 -14.15 -5.29 -4.98
C MET A 17 -15.16 -4.53 -4.10
N ILE A 18 -14.69 -3.69 -3.18
CA ILE A 18 -15.56 -2.84 -2.36
C ILE A 18 -16.21 -1.75 -3.23
N MET A 19 -15.46 -1.11 -4.13
CA MET A 19 -16.00 -0.10 -5.04
C MET A 19 -17.08 -0.69 -5.98
N THR A 20 -16.88 -1.89 -6.51
CA THR A 20 -17.89 -2.53 -7.38
C THR A 20 -19.14 -2.91 -6.61
N SER A 21 -19.03 -3.49 -5.41
CA SER A 21 -20.19 -3.84 -4.59
C SER A 21 -21.00 -2.60 -4.15
N MET A 22 -20.33 -1.52 -3.76
CA MET A 22 -20.98 -0.24 -3.41
C MET A 22 -21.63 0.42 -4.63
N PHE A 23 -21.02 0.32 -5.80
CA PHE A 23 -21.60 0.82 -7.05
C PHE A 23 -22.90 0.09 -7.42
N TYR A 24 -22.95 -1.23 -7.23
CA TYR A 24 -24.18 -2.02 -7.43
C TYR A 24 -25.28 -1.64 -6.44
N TRP A 25 -24.93 -1.27 -5.21
CA TRP A 25 -25.91 -0.88 -4.19
C TRP A 25 -26.44 0.54 -4.37
N ALA A 26 -25.57 1.53 -4.57
CA ALA A 26 -25.96 2.91 -4.82
C ALA A 26 -24.90 3.64 -5.65
N LYS A 27 -25.26 4.02 -6.89
CA LYS A 27 -24.34 4.66 -7.84
C LYS A 27 -23.72 5.97 -7.33
N THR A 28 -24.39 6.68 -6.42
CA THR A 28 -23.91 7.94 -5.82
C THR A 28 -22.69 7.73 -4.92
N THR A 29 -22.45 6.52 -4.42
CA THR A 29 -21.33 6.21 -3.52
C THR A 29 -19.97 6.17 -4.24
N ILE A 30 -19.95 6.14 -5.58
CA ILE A 30 -18.71 6.11 -6.36
C ILE A 30 -17.87 7.37 -6.19
N ALA A 31 -18.51 8.55 -6.09
CA ALA A 31 -17.79 9.82 -5.95
C ALA A 31 -17.09 9.92 -4.59
N LEU A 32 -17.76 9.47 -3.54
CA LEU A 32 -17.21 9.47 -2.18
C LEU A 32 -16.07 8.45 -2.06
N THR A 33 -16.27 7.23 -2.56
CA THR A 33 -15.24 6.17 -2.51
C THR A 33 -14.01 6.51 -3.35
N ALA A 34 -14.20 7.09 -4.54
CA ALA A 34 -13.10 7.61 -5.37
C ALA A 34 -12.31 8.74 -4.66
N LEU A 35 -12.99 9.62 -3.93
CA LEU A 35 -12.31 10.67 -3.16
C LEU A 35 -11.49 10.07 -2.00
N THR A 36 -12.04 9.08 -1.28
CA THR A 36 -11.33 8.44 -0.18
C THR A 36 -10.09 7.67 -0.64
N THR A 37 -10.15 6.99 -1.79
CA THR A 37 -9.02 6.27 -2.39
C THR A 37 -7.96 7.24 -2.91
N LEU A 38 -8.35 8.39 -3.46
CA LEU A 38 -7.42 9.44 -3.87
C LEU A 38 -6.68 10.08 -2.67
N ILE A 39 -7.39 10.33 -1.57
CA ILE A 39 -6.76 10.87 -0.34
C ILE A 39 -5.78 9.86 0.26
N THR A 40 -6.14 8.58 0.34
CA THR A 40 -5.25 7.53 0.88
C THR A 40 -4.01 7.33 0.00
N ALA A 41 -4.16 7.34 -1.34
CA ALA A 41 -3.06 7.26 -2.28
C ALA A 41 -2.12 8.48 -2.18
N SER A 42 -2.67 9.70 -2.09
CA SER A 42 -1.87 10.93 -1.98
C SER A 42 -1.10 11.00 -0.64
N TYR A 43 -1.71 10.61 0.47
CA TYR A 43 -1.06 10.58 1.77
C TYR A 43 0.10 9.57 1.82
N THR A 44 -0.11 8.38 1.26
CA THR A 44 0.92 7.35 1.22
C THR A 44 2.08 7.72 0.29
N LEU A 45 1.78 8.37 -0.85
CA LEU A 45 2.79 8.98 -1.71
C LEU A 45 3.57 10.07 -0.97
N TYR A 46 2.89 10.93 -0.20
CA TYR A 46 3.54 11.97 0.60
C TYR A 46 4.53 11.38 1.62
N ILE A 47 4.15 10.34 2.36
CA ILE A 47 5.05 9.64 3.30
C ILE A 47 6.25 9.06 2.53
N PHE A 48 6.03 8.43 1.38
CA PHE A 48 7.12 7.87 0.57
C PHE A 48 8.12 8.94 0.12
N LEU A 49 7.63 10.06 -0.41
CA LEU A 49 8.46 11.17 -0.88
C LEU A 49 9.26 11.82 0.27
N THR A 50 8.62 12.02 1.42
CA THR A 50 9.25 12.67 2.57
C THR A 50 10.29 11.79 3.27
N THR A 51 10.07 10.46 3.32
CA THR A 51 10.98 9.53 4.01
C THR A 51 12.09 8.97 3.13
N GLN A 52 11.83 8.74 1.83
CA GLN A 52 12.78 8.08 0.93
C GLN A 52 13.48 9.04 -0.04
N ARG A 53 12.79 10.09 -0.49
CA ARG A 53 13.30 10.98 -1.57
C ARG A 53 13.82 12.32 -1.07
N ASN A 54 13.42 12.74 0.13
CA ASN A 54 13.90 14.00 0.67
C ASN A 54 15.40 13.91 1.03
N LYS A 55 16.12 15.03 0.94
CA LYS A 55 17.55 15.05 1.30
C LYS A 55 17.72 14.59 2.75
N THR A 56 18.53 13.55 2.95
CA THR A 56 18.98 13.13 4.27
C THR A 56 19.69 14.32 4.92
N LEU A 57 19.21 14.79 6.08
CA LEU A 57 19.88 15.85 6.81
C LEU A 57 21.33 15.44 7.07
N ASN A 58 22.30 16.24 6.61
CA ASN A 58 23.73 15.97 6.73
C ASN A 58 24.21 15.76 8.18
N HIS A 59 23.41 16.16 9.18
CA HIS A 59 23.71 16.01 10.60
C HIS A 59 23.07 14.75 11.24
N LEU A 60 22.26 13.99 10.49
CA LEU A 60 21.70 12.72 10.97
C LEU A 60 22.71 11.60 10.71
N MET A 61 23.30 11.06 11.78
CA MET A 61 24.04 9.80 11.73
C MET A 61 23.06 8.65 11.51
N ILE A 62 22.83 8.28 10.25
CA ILE A 62 21.98 7.14 9.89
C ILE A 62 22.79 5.87 10.14
N GLN A 63 22.35 5.05 11.10
CA GLN A 63 22.95 3.74 11.32
C GLN A 63 22.62 2.81 10.13
N PRO A 64 23.57 1.98 9.67
CA PRO A 64 23.29 1.02 8.61
C PRO A 64 22.23 0.02 9.08
N SER A 65 21.38 -0.41 8.15
CA SER A 65 20.33 -1.40 8.44
C SER A 65 20.93 -2.75 8.84
N HIS A 66 20.33 -3.38 9.85
CA HIS A 66 20.80 -4.66 10.36
C HIS A 66 20.15 -5.84 9.63
N THR A 67 20.80 -7.00 9.65
CA THR A 67 20.26 -8.26 9.07
C THR A 67 18.91 -8.65 9.66
N ARG A 68 18.67 -8.37 10.95
CA ARG A 68 17.37 -8.56 11.62
C ARG A 68 16.26 -7.73 10.98
N GLU A 69 16.54 -6.48 10.64
CA GLU A 69 15.57 -5.56 10.03
C GLU A 69 15.25 -5.98 8.60
N HIS A 70 16.27 -6.42 7.87
CA HIS A 70 16.08 -6.99 6.53
C HIS A 70 15.22 -8.26 6.57
N LEU A 71 15.53 -9.19 7.48
CA LEU A 71 14.75 -10.43 7.66
C LEU A 71 13.29 -10.12 8.03
N LEU A 72 13.06 -9.15 8.92
CA LEU A 72 11.70 -8.74 9.31
C LEU A 72 10.94 -8.16 8.11
N MET A 73 11.57 -7.29 7.32
CA MET A 73 10.94 -6.74 6.10
C MET A 73 10.63 -7.85 5.08
N VAL A 74 11.53 -8.81 4.88
CA VAL A 74 11.30 -9.96 3.99
C VAL A 74 10.16 -10.83 4.49
N LEU A 75 10.17 -11.22 5.77
CA LEU A 75 9.13 -12.08 6.36
C LEU A 75 7.75 -11.41 6.32
N HIS A 76 7.69 -10.08 6.41
CA HIS A 76 6.42 -9.34 6.33
C HIS A 76 5.92 -9.16 4.88
N SER A 77 6.83 -8.98 3.91
CA SER A 77 6.48 -8.76 2.50
C SER A 77 6.27 -10.05 1.71
N LEU A 78 6.91 -11.16 2.11
CA LEU A 78 6.80 -12.48 1.48
C LEU A 78 5.36 -13.04 1.46
N PRO A 79 4.60 -13.08 2.59
CA PRO A 79 3.22 -13.58 2.57
C PRO A 79 2.33 -12.73 1.67
N LEU A 80 2.55 -11.41 1.65
CA LEU A 80 1.83 -10.50 0.78
C LEU A 80 2.15 -10.75 -0.70
N GLY A 81 3.42 -10.99 -1.06
CA GLY A 81 3.82 -11.35 -2.41
C GLY A 81 3.24 -12.69 -2.87
N LEU A 82 3.20 -13.68 -1.97
CA LEU A 82 2.65 -15.00 -2.25
C LEU A 82 1.13 -14.92 -2.52
N LEU A 83 0.41 -14.11 -1.75
CA LEU A 83 -1.01 -13.84 -1.95
C LEU A 83 -1.32 -13.10 -3.27
N ILE A 84 -0.41 -12.28 -3.79
CA ILE A 84 -0.55 -11.68 -5.12
C ILE A 84 -0.48 -12.76 -6.21
N MET A 85 0.45 -13.72 -6.08
CA MET A 85 0.63 -14.78 -7.08
C MET A 85 -0.51 -15.80 -7.07
N HIS A 86 -1.08 -16.08 -5.89
CA HIS A 86 -2.20 -17.01 -5.71
C HIS A 86 -3.32 -16.40 -4.86
N PRO A 87 -4.15 -15.50 -5.44
CA PRO A 87 -5.26 -14.87 -4.71
C PRO A 87 -6.32 -15.89 -4.25
N ASN A 88 -6.41 -17.05 -4.90
CA ASN A 88 -7.30 -18.14 -4.53
C ASN A 88 -6.94 -18.83 -3.20
N LEU A 89 -5.79 -18.51 -2.59
CA LEU A 89 -5.46 -19.01 -1.24
C LEU A 89 -6.30 -18.35 -0.15
N MET A 90 -6.99 -17.22 -0.44
CA MET A 90 -7.86 -16.53 0.50
C MET A 90 -9.35 -16.89 0.39
N SER A 91 -9.74 -17.64 -0.66
CA SER A 91 -11.10 -18.18 -0.82
C SER A 91 -11.24 -19.53 -0.13
#